data_AF-A0A2N2E591-F1
#
_entry.id   AF-A0A2N2E591-F1
#
_cell.length_a   1.000
_cell.length_b   1.000
_cell.length_c   1.000
_cell.angle_alpha   90.00
_cell.angle_beta   90.00
_cell.angle_gamma   90.00
#
_symmetry.space_group_name_H-M   'P 1'
#
loop_
_entity.id
_entity.type
_entity.pdbx_description
1 polymer ?
#
loop_
_entity_poly.entity_id
_entity_poly.type
_entity_poly.pdbx_seq_one_letter_code
_entity_poly.pdbx_strand_id
1 'polypeptide(L)' 'MFPANLLTGHLFEEDWGYLKKDTLQLIVSCGIGNWGPDLRVGSRSEIVEIIITFNETKL' A
#
# COMPACT_ATOMS: atom_id res chain seq x y z
N MET A 1 11.30 2.87 0.52
CA MET A 1 12.74 2.48 0.48
C MET A 1 13.53 3.58 -0.24
N PHE A 2 14.53 4.18 0.41
CA PHE A 2 15.36 5.21 -0.23
C PHE A 2 16.31 4.57 -1.27
N PRO A 3 16.54 5.17 -2.45
CA PRO A 3 16.01 6.44 -2.95
C PRO A 3 14.70 6.32 -3.74
N ALA A 4 14.23 5.10 -4.04
CA ALA A 4 13.06 4.85 -4.88
C ALA A 4 11.79 5.58 -4.40
N ASN A 5 11.65 5.76 -3.08
CA ASN A 5 10.53 6.47 -2.45
C ASN A 5 10.43 7.94 -2.88
N LEU A 6 11.55 8.61 -3.18
CA LEU A 6 11.54 9.97 -3.71
C LEU A 6 10.96 10.04 -5.13
N LEU A 7 11.26 9.02 -5.95
CA LEU A 7 10.71 8.95 -7.31
C LEU A 7 9.20 8.62 -7.26
N THR A 8 8.81 7.64 -6.43
CA THR A 8 7.41 7.24 -6.31
C THR A 8 6.54 8.33 -5.69
N GLY A 9 7.05 9.09 -4.70
CA GLY A 9 6.33 10.23 -4.13
C GLY A 9 6.12 11.41 -5.09
N HIS A 10 6.86 11.47 -6.20
CA HIS A 10 6.60 12.44 -7.28
C HIS A 10 5.67 11.90 -8.38
N LEU A 11 5.58 10.58 -8.55
CA LEU A 11 4.79 9.93 -9.59
C LEU A 11 3.38 9.52 -9.14
N PHE A 12 3.24 9.12 -7.88
CA PHE A 12 2.00 8.59 -7.32
C PHE A 12 1.44 9.52 -6.25
N GLU A 13 0.11 9.59 -6.19
CA GLU A 13 -0.62 10.40 -5.21
C GLU A 13 -0.36 9.92 -3.77
N GLU A 14 -0.20 8.61 -3.56
CA GLU A 14 0.26 8.03 -2.31
C GLU A 14 1.30 6.94 -2.60
N ASP A 15 2.51 7.10 -2.07
CA ASP A 15 3.65 6.23 -2.35
C ASP A 15 3.95 5.22 -1.22
N TRP A 16 3.47 5.48 -0.01
CA TRP A 16 3.50 4.57 1.13
C TRP A 16 2.46 4.96 2.18
N GLY A 17 1.59 4.05 2.59
CA GLY A 17 0.54 4.30 3.58
C GLY A 17 -0.86 3.97 3.09
N TYR A 18 -1.86 4.67 3.62
CA TYR A 18 -3.26 4.46 3.31
C TYR A 18 -3.90 5.73 2.76
N LEU A 19 -4.45 5.62 1.56
CA LEU A 19 -5.18 6.66 0.87
C LEU A 19 -6.65 6.26 0.73
N LYS A 20 -7.54 7.11 1.22
CA LYS A 20 -8.98 7.00 0.98
C LYS A 20 -9.41 8.02 -0.08
N LYS A 21 -9.88 7.53 -1.23
CA LYS A 21 -10.39 8.35 -2.32
C LYS A 21 -11.83 7.94 -2.64
N ASP A 22 -12.79 8.71 -2.13
CA ASP A 22 -14.22 8.40 -2.20
C ASP A 22 -14.55 7.00 -1.66
N THR A 23 -14.86 6.06 -2.57
CA THR A 23 -15.12 4.64 -2.27
C THR A 23 -13.87 3.77 -2.39
N LEU A 24 -12.79 4.29 -2.97
CA LEU A 24 -11.52 3.59 -3.13
C LEU A 24 -10.70 3.68 -1.83
N GLN A 25 -10.30 2.51 -1.34
CA GLN A 25 -9.38 2.34 -0.22
C GLN A 25 -8.08 1.78 -0.77
N LEU A 26 -7.03 2.58 -0.84
CA LEU A 26 -5.72 2.21 -1.36
C LEU A 26 -4.73 2.06 -0.19
N ILE A 27 -4.07 0.92 -0.11
CA ILE A 27 -3.03 0.64 0.91
C ILE A 27 -1.77 0.23 0.18
N VAL A 28 -0.68 0.96 0.43
CA VAL A 28 0.64 0.74 -0.17
C VAL A 28 1.60 0.38 0.95
N SER A 29 2.08 -0.87 0.96
CA SER A 29 3.06 -1.34 1.95
C SER A 29 4.48 -0.97 1.53
N CYS A 30 5.41 -0.87 2.50
CA CYS A 30 6.81 -0.51 2.24
C CYS A 30 7.64 -1.60 1.51
N GLY A 31 7.00 -2.68 1.05
CA GLY A 31 7.65 -3.82 0.42
C GLY A 31 7.78 -3.66 -1.10
N ILE A 32 8.96 -3.98 -1.63
CA ILE A 32 9.13 -4.15 -3.08
C ILE A 32 8.77 -5.61 -3.42
N GLY A 33 7.61 -5.80 -4.03
CA GLY A 33 7.19 -7.11 -4.53
C GLY A 33 7.78 -7.33 -5.92
N ASN A 34 8.79 -8.17 -6.05
CA ASN A 34 9.13 -8.71 -7.36
C ASN A 34 7.99 -9.65 -7.79
N TRP A 35 7.58 -9.62 -9.05
CA TRP A 35 6.71 -10.64 -9.66
C TRP A 35 7.36 -12.05 -9.74
N GLY A 36 8.44 -12.28 -8.98
CA GLY A 36 9.30 -13.46 -9.00
C GLY A 36 9.49 -14.06 -7.60
N PRO A 37 10.40 -15.04 -7.43
CA PRO A 37 10.52 -15.86 -6.22
C PRO A 37 10.70 -15.00 -4.95
N ASP A 38 10.17 -15.52 -3.85
CA ASP A 38 9.93 -14.82 -2.58
C ASP A 38 11.25 -14.40 -1.89
N LEU A 39 11.88 -13.36 -2.42
CA LEU A 39 13.17 -12.86 -1.94
C LEU A 39 12.91 -11.72 -0.94
N ARG A 40 12.71 -12.08 0.32
CA ARG A 40 12.70 -11.11 1.43
C ARG A 40 14.12 -10.71 1.79
N VAL A 41 14.68 -9.72 1.08
CA VAL A 41 15.98 -9.14 1.43
C VAL A 41 15.77 -7.66 1.78
N GLY A 42 15.99 -7.31 3.05
CA GLY A 42 16.08 -5.91 3.49
C GLY A 42 14.75 -5.13 3.62
N SER A 43 13.58 -5.75 3.51
CA SER A 43 12.30 -5.09 3.81
C SER A 43 12.03 -5.07 5.31
N ARG A 44 11.61 -3.92 5.84
CA ARG A 44 11.04 -3.84 7.19
C ARG A 44 9.64 -4.46 7.12
N SER A 45 9.40 -5.54 7.85
CA SER A 45 8.06 -6.13 7.92
C SER A 45 7.07 -5.08 8.42
N GLU A 46 6.05 -4.81 7.61
CA GLU A 46 4.93 -3.94 7.94
C GLU A 46 3.69 -4.81 8.16
N ILE A 47 3.03 -4.63 9.30
CA ILE A 47 1.76 -5.29 9.60
C ILE A 47 0.68 -4.22 9.46
N VAL A 48 -0.25 -4.44 8.53
CA VAL A 48 -1.40 -3.56 8.33
C VAL A 48 -2.65 -4.28 8.81
N GLU A 49 -3.33 -3.69 9.80
CA GLU A 49 -4.64 -4.16 10.28
C GLU A 49 -5.75 -3.39 9.56
N ILE A 50 -6.65 -4.12 8.90
CA ILE A 50 -7.77 -3.53 8.14
C ILE A 50 -9.08 -4.01 8.76
N ILE A 51 -9.79 -3.11 9.41
CA ILE A 51 -11.14 -3.37 9.94
C ILE A 51 -12.15 -2.82 8.93
N ILE A 52 -12.82 -3.72 8.22
CA ILE A 52 -13.81 -3.36 7.20
C ILE A 52 -15.22 -3.58 7.76
N THR A 53 -16.04 -2.54 7.73
CA THR A 53 -17.48 -2.64 8.03
C THR A 53 -18.26 -2.38 6.75
N PHE A 54 -19.00 -3.39 6.31
CA PHE A 54 -19.89 -3.25 5.16
C PHE A 54 -21.25 -2.74 5.65
N ASN A 55 -21.68 -1.60 5.13
CA ASN A 55 -23.07 -1.17 5.28
C ASN A 55 -23.90 -1.87 4.20
N GLU A 56 -25.06 -2.42 4.59
CA GLU A 56 -26.03 -2.90 3.62
C GLU A 56 -26.51 -1.73 2.76
N THR A 57 -26.07 -1.67 1.51
CA THR A 57 -26.72 -0.83 0.52
C THR A 57 -28.06 -1.48 0.21
N LYS A 58 -29.15 -0.94 0.78
CA LYS A 58 -30.50 -1.24 0.31
C LYS A 58 -30.60 -0.80 -1.14
N LEU A 59 -30.77 -1.78 -2.03
CA LEU A 59 -31.21 -1.60 -3.42
C LEU A 59 -32.61 -0.98 -3.46
#